data_AF-A0A9E0TVN0-F1
#
_entry.id   AF-A0A9E0TVN0-F1
#
_cell.length_a   1.000
_cell.length_b   1.000
_cell.length_c   1.000
_cell.angle_alpha   90.00
_cell.angle_beta   90.00
_cell.angle_gamma   90.00
#
_symmetry.space_group_name_H-M   'P 1'
#
loop_
_entity.id
_entity.type
_entity.pdbx_description
1 polymer ?
#
loop_
_entity_poly.entity_id
_entity_poly.type
_entity_poly.pdbx_seq_one_letter_code
_entity_poly.pdbx_strand_id
1 'polypeptide(L)'
;MKKELEYEDCLTNQQLLKRFKNQFDLVRYAMQLAENAIKSGREMDVDSDSQNVAFQVLAEIYDNKERFEEIPTARIEDEKAPFDKKNPNGRQFENSFSKGGKDAKKEKRAKSNRLG
;
A
#
# COMPACT_ATOMS: atom_id res chain seq x y z
N MET A 1 -21.26 -19.84 -23.62
CA MET A 1 -19.84 -19.48 -23.81
C MET A 1 -19.46 -18.56 -22.67
N LYS A 2 -18.35 -18.90 -22.01
CA LYS A 2 -17.88 -18.33 -20.74
C LYS A 2 -17.48 -16.87 -20.96
N LYS A 3 -17.90 -15.98 -20.04
CA LYS A 3 -17.34 -14.63 -19.93
C LYS A 3 -15.93 -14.78 -19.34
N GLU A 4 -14.96 -15.10 -20.18
CA GLU A 4 -13.57 -14.70 -19.93
C GLU A 4 -13.58 -13.17 -20.08
N LEU A 5 -13.91 -12.47 -18.99
CA LEU A 5 -13.95 -11.01 -18.99
C LEU A 5 -12.54 -10.52 -18.74
N GLU A 6 -12.01 -9.80 -19.72
CA GLU A 6 -10.75 -9.05 -19.75
C GLU A 6 -10.67 -8.04 -18.58
N TYR A 7 -10.48 -8.51 -17.35
CA TYR A 7 -10.23 -7.64 -16.20
C TYR A 7 -8.97 -6.81 -16.43
N GLU A 8 -7.98 -7.39 -17.09
CA GLU A 8 -6.66 -6.79 -17.33
C GLU A 8 -6.76 -5.50 -18.17
N ASP A 9 -7.74 -5.41 -19.08
CA ASP A 9 -7.89 -4.26 -19.96
C ASP A 9 -8.98 -3.28 -19.50
N CYS A 10 -10.00 -3.76 -18.77
CA CYS A 10 -11.21 -2.97 -18.52
C CYS A 10 -11.44 -2.57 -17.06
N LEU A 11 -10.77 -3.20 -16.08
CA LEU A 11 -11.03 -2.96 -14.67
C LEU A 11 -10.45 -1.61 -14.21
N THR A 12 -11.34 -0.67 -13.86
CA THR A 12 -10.93 0.65 -13.36
C THR A 12 -11.64 1.00 -12.05
N ASN A 13 -10.94 1.76 -11.20
CA ASN A 13 -11.53 2.28 -9.95
C ASN A 13 -12.81 3.09 -10.21
N GLN A 14 -12.92 3.74 -11.37
CA GLN A 14 -14.09 4.55 -11.73
C GLN A 14 -15.35 3.69 -11.90
N GLN A 15 -15.23 2.46 -12.39
CA GLN A 15 -16.36 1.53 -12.47
C GLN A 15 -16.79 1.08 -11.08
N LEU A 16 -15.83 0.76 -10.21
CA LEU A 16 -16.08 0.29 -8.85
C LEU A 16 -16.71 1.38 -7.97
N LEU A 17 -16.31 2.64 -8.16
CA LEU A 17 -16.83 3.79 -7.41
C LEU A 17 -18.35 3.93 -7.45
N LYS A 18 -19.06 3.36 -8.43
CA LYS A 18 -20.54 3.36 -8.46
C LYS A 18 -21.17 2.70 -7.23
N ARG A 19 -20.43 1.82 -6.53
CA ARG A 19 -20.88 1.10 -5.34
C ARG A 19 -20.46 1.77 -4.02
N PHE A 20 -19.63 2.81 -4.08
CA PHE A 20 -19.02 3.43 -2.90
C PHE A 20 -19.27 4.93 -2.90
N LYS A 21 -19.32 5.55 -1.71
CA LYS A 21 -19.57 7.00 -1.61
C LYS A 21 -18.39 7.82 -2.12
N ASN A 22 -17.18 7.29 -1.98
CA ASN A 22 -15.93 7.92 -2.39
C ASN A 22 -14.83 6.86 -2.57
N GLN A 23 -13.66 7.30 -3.05
CA GLN A 23 -12.53 6.41 -3.31
C GLN A 23 -11.90 5.83 -2.04
N PHE A 24 -11.92 6.54 -0.92
CA PHE A 24 -11.39 6.02 0.34
C PHE A 24 -12.24 4.86 0.87
N ASP A 25 -13.56 4.94 0.72
CA ASP A 25 -14.46 3.85 1.11
C ASP A 25 -14.21 2.59 0.28
N LEU A 26 -13.99 2.73 -1.04
CA LEU A 26 -13.59 1.63 -1.91
C LEU A 26 -12.28 0.99 -1.45
N VAL A 27 -11.24 1.81 -1.20
CA VAL A 27 -9.93 1.30 -0.77
C VAL A 27 -10.02 0.61 0.59
N ARG A 28 -10.71 1.21 1.56
CA ARG A 28 -10.91 0.63 2.88
C ARG A 28 -11.63 -0.70 2.79
N TYR A 29 -12.67 -0.79 1.97
CA TYR A 29 -13.41 -2.03 1.75
C TYR A 29 -12.54 -3.12 1.13
N ALA A 30 -11.78 -2.78 0.08
CA ALA A 30 -10.85 -3.69 -0.56
C ALA A 30 -9.77 -4.19 0.42
N MET A 31 -9.24 -3.32 1.28
CA MET A 31 -8.29 -3.71 2.33
C MET A 31 -8.89 -4.73 3.31
N GLN A 32 -10.13 -4.51 3.75
CA GLN A 32 -10.82 -5.44 4.66
C GLN A 32 -11.07 -6.80 4.01
N LEU A 33 -11.45 -6.79 2.73
CA LEU A 33 -11.69 -8.02 1.96
C LEU A 33 -10.38 -8.79 1.75
N ALA A 34 -9.30 -8.10 1.39
CA ALA A 34 -7.97 -8.69 1.26
C ALA A 34 -7.48 -9.28 2.59
N GLU A 35 -7.60 -8.51 3.68
CA GLU A 35 -7.23 -8.96 5.02
C GLU A 35 -8.02 -10.21 5.43
N ASN A 36 -9.33 -10.23 5.18
CA ASN A 36 -10.16 -11.39 5.45
C ASN A 36 -9.71 -12.61 4.67
N ALA A 37 -9.49 -12.46 3.35
CA ALA A 37 -9.09 -13.57 2.50
C ALA A 37 -7.73 -14.16 2.90
N ILE A 38 -6.77 -13.30 3.24
CA ILE A 38 -5.45 -13.71 3.74
C ILE A 38 -5.59 -14.45 5.07
N LYS A 39 -6.38 -13.93 6.01
CA LYS A 39 -6.51 -14.52 7.35
C LYS A 39 -7.32 -15.81 7.38
N SER A 40 -8.35 -15.92 6.55
CA SER A 40 -9.14 -17.16 6.43
C SER A 40 -8.42 -18.20 5.56
N GLY A 41 -7.46 -17.79 4.73
CA GLY A 41 -6.79 -18.65 3.77
C GLY A 41 -7.70 -19.05 2.60
N ARG A 42 -8.76 -18.29 2.34
CA ARG A 42 -9.71 -18.59 1.28
C ARG A 42 -9.13 -18.28 -0.09
N GLU A 43 -9.49 -19.08 -1.08
CA GLU A 43 -9.23 -18.76 -2.48
C GLU A 43 -10.20 -17.68 -2.98
N MET A 44 -9.76 -16.88 -3.95
CA MET A 44 -10.58 -15.86 -4.60
C MET A 44 -11.49 -16.50 -5.66
N ASP A 45 -12.76 -16.09 -5.74
CA ASP A 45 -13.76 -16.66 -6.68
C ASP A 45 -13.70 -16.05 -8.09
N VAL A 46 -12.55 -15.51 -8.47
CA VAL A 46 -12.33 -14.88 -9.77
C VAL A 46 -11.25 -15.61 -10.54
N ASP A 47 -11.62 -16.08 -11.72
CA ASP A 47 -10.69 -16.52 -12.74
C ASP A 47 -9.93 -15.30 -13.27
N SER A 48 -8.72 -15.10 -12.75
CA SER A 48 -7.79 -14.04 -13.14
C SER A 48 -6.42 -14.67 -13.35
N ASP A 49 -5.77 -14.38 -14.47
CA ASP A 49 -4.41 -14.87 -14.77
C ASP A 49 -3.37 -14.26 -13.82
N SER A 50 -3.71 -13.15 -13.16
CA SER A 50 -2.87 -12.47 -12.19
C SER A 50 -2.88 -13.16 -10.82
N GLN A 51 -1.69 -13.36 -10.26
CA GLN A 51 -1.46 -13.80 -8.87
C GLN A 51 -1.50 -12.63 -7.87
N ASN A 52 -1.77 -11.40 -8.34
CA ASN A 52 -1.79 -10.23 -7.47
C ASN A 52 -3.09 -10.18 -6.67
N VAL A 53 -3.00 -10.41 -5.36
CA VAL A 53 -4.14 -10.38 -4.43
C VAL A 53 -4.94 -9.08 -4.54
N ALA A 54 -4.26 -7.92 -4.68
CA ALA A 54 -4.96 -6.64 -4.79
C ALA A 54 -5.82 -6.57 -6.06
N PHE A 55 -5.34 -7.14 -7.16
CA PHE A 55 -6.10 -7.21 -8.40
C PHE A 55 -7.29 -8.16 -8.30
N GLN A 56 -7.08 -9.37 -7.75
CA GLN A 56 -8.13 -10.35 -7.55
C GLN A 56 -9.26 -9.82 -6.66
N VAL A 57 -8.91 -9.07 -5.60
CA VAL A 57 -9.87 -8.38 -4.72
C VAL A 57 -10.70 -7.37 -5.48
N LEU A 58 -10.08 -6.53 -6.32
CA LEU A 58 -10.82 -5.54 -7.11
C LEU A 58 -11.72 -6.21 -8.15
N ALA A 59 -11.29 -7.34 -8.70
CA ALA A 59 -12.09 -8.12 -9.64
C ALA A 59 -13.29 -8.80 -8.94
N GLU A 60 -13.13 -9.33 -7.72
CA GLU A 60 -14.26 -9.85 -6.92
C GLU A 60 -15.31 -8.75 -6.65
N ILE A 61 -14.85 -7.55 -6.28
CA ILE A 61 -15.72 -6.38 -6.05
C ILE A 61 -16.43 -5.97 -7.33
N TYR A 62 -15.76 -6.06 -8.49
CA TYR A 62 -16.40 -5.77 -9.78
C TYR A 62 -17.55 -6.74 -10.09
N ASP A 63 -17.30 -8.03 -9.86
CA ASP A 63 -18.25 -9.11 -10.14
C ASP A 63 -19.35 -9.26 -9.08
N ASN A 64 -19.26 -8.53 -7.96
CA ASN A 64 -20.14 -8.67 -6.79
C ASN A 64 -20.09 -10.08 -6.19
N LYS A 65 -18.90 -10.69 -6.20
CA LYS A 65 -18.63 -12.05 -5.67
C LYS A 65 -17.82 -12.02 -4.38
N GLU A 66 -17.57 -10.83 -3.83
CA GLU A 66 -16.88 -10.70 -2.55
C GLU A 66 -17.51 -11.55 -1.44
N ARG A 67 -16.68 -12.25 -0.67
CA ARG A 67 -17.13 -12.96 0.53
C ARG A 67 -16.22 -12.72 1.71
N PHE A 68 -16.85 -12.55 2.87
CA PHE A 68 -16.16 -12.50 4.15
C PHE A 68 -16.35 -13.84 4.84
N GLU A 69 -15.25 -14.56 5.03
CA GLU A 69 -15.27 -15.83 5.77
C GLU A 69 -15.00 -15.59 7.25
N GLU A 70 -15.55 -16.46 8.09
CA GLU A 70 -15.26 -16.45 9.52
C GLU A 70 -13.79 -16.82 9.73
N ILE A 71 -13.02 -15.93 10.34
CA ILE A 71 -11.62 -16.19 10.66
C ILE A 71 -11.63 -17.08 11.91
N PRO A 72 -11.08 -18.30 11.85
CA PRO A 72 -10.97 -19.14 13.03
C PRO A 72 -10.22 -18.35 14.10
N THR A 73 -10.88 -18.08 15.23
CA THR A 73 -10.23 -17.47 16.38
C THR A 73 -9.36 -18.52 17.08
N ALA A 74 -8.30 -18.95 16.39
CA ALA A 74 -7.16 -19.51 17.10
C ALA A 74 -6.72 -18.39 18.05
N ARG A 75 -6.74 -18.66 19.36
CA ARG A 75 -6.24 -17.75 20.39
C ARG A 75 -4.77 -17.49 20.09
N ILE A 76 -4.50 -16.49 19.28
CA ILE A 76 -3.19 -15.86 19.21
C ILE A 76 -3.15 -15.05 20.49
N GLU A 77 -2.61 -15.66 21.56
CA GLU A 77 -2.03 -14.86 22.62
C GLU A 77 -1.11 -13.87 21.93
N ASP A 78 -1.37 -12.58 22.10
CA ASP A 78 -0.54 -11.52 21.54
C ASP A 78 0.90 -11.78 21.99
N GLU A 79 1.68 -12.52 21.20
CA GLU A 79 3.13 -12.51 21.26
C GLU A 79 3.49 -11.08 20.85
N LYS A 80 3.46 -10.19 21.84
CA LYS A 80 4.13 -8.92 21.79
C LYS A 80 5.56 -9.27 21.40
N ALA A 81 5.88 -9.07 20.13
CA ALA A 81 7.25 -9.15 19.66
C ALA A 81 8.10 -8.42 20.72
N PRO A 82 9.11 -9.06 21.33
CA PRO A 82 9.91 -8.42 22.34
C PRO A 82 10.54 -7.21 21.67
N PHE A 83 10.04 -6.01 22.00
CA PHE A 83 10.75 -4.78 21.72
C PHE A 83 12.07 -4.92 22.44
N ASP A 84 13.10 -5.27 21.68
CA ASP A 84 14.45 -5.45 22.17
C ASP A 84 14.91 -4.07 22.66
N LYS A 85 14.78 -3.82 23.98
CA LYS A 85 15.19 -2.58 24.65
C LYS A 85 16.72 -2.50 24.75
N LYS A 86 17.43 -2.81 23.68
CA LYS A 86 18.88 -2.67 23.58
C LYS A 86 19.24 -1.87 22.34
N ASN A 87 18.94 -0.58 22.39
CA ASN A 87 19.82 0.39 21.77
C ASN A 87 20.43 1.29 22.87
N PRO A 88 21.66 1.03 23.34
CA PRO A 88 22.34 1.91 24.29
C PRO A 88 22.83 3.22 23.65
N ASN A 89 22.69 3.41 22.34
CA ASN A 89 23.10 4.61 21.63
C ASN A 89 21.91 5.26 20.92
N GLY A 90 21.12 6.00 21.69
CA GLY A 90 20.07 6.86 21.16
C GLY A 90 20.66 7.93 20.23
N ARG A 91 20.63 7.70 18.92
CA ARG A 91 20.61 8.78 17.93
C ARG A 91 19.17 9.21 17.75
N GLN A 92 18.85 10.38 18.29
CA GLN A 92 17.63 11.10 17.94
C GLN A 92 17.68 11.38 16.43
N PHE A 93 16.78 10.74 15.68
CA PHE A 93 16.48 11.19 14.33
C PHE A 93 15.68 12.48 14.47
N GLU A 94 16.36 13.62 14.35
CA GLU A 94 15.69 14.91 14.25
C GLU A 94 14.92 14.97 12.93
N ASN A 95 13.67 15.41 13.06
CA ASN A 95 12.73 15.65 11.97
C ASN A 95 13.30 16.66 10.97
N SER A 96 13.83 16.19 9.84
CA SER A 96 14.10 17.06 8.69
C SER A 96 12.80 17.31 7.92
N PHE A 97 11.92 18.13 8.49
CA PHE A 97 10.86 18.79 7.74
C PHE A 97 11.51 19.85 6.85
N SER A 98 11.55 19.58 5.54
CA SER A 98 11.94 20.55 4.53
C SER A 98 11.01 21.76 4.57
N LYS A 99 11.56 22.95 4.87
CA LYS A 99 11.00 24.23 4.46
C LYS A 99 12.05 24.97 3.65
N GLY A 100 11.67 25.30 2.42
CA GLY A 100 12.54 25.93 1.45
C GLY A 100 12.80 27.40 1.68
N GLY A 101 13.76 27.91 0.91
CA GLY A 101 13.65 29.23 0.29
C GLY A 101 14.77 30.23 0.61
N LYS A 102 15.36 30.70 -0.49
CA LYS A 102 15.84 32.07 -0.77
C LYS A 102 17.33 32.38 -0.53
N ASP A 103 18.03 32.45 -1.67
CA ASP A 103 18.77 33.62 -2.16
C ASP A 103 19.70 34.37 -1.20
N ALA A 104 21.02 34.27 -1.43
CA ALA A 104 21.94 35.43 -1.39
C ALA A 104 23.38 35.11 -1.88
N LYS A 105 23.60 35.31 -3.18
CA LYS A 105 24.69 36.08 -3.81
C LYS A 105 25.89 36.54 -2.95
N LYS A 106 27.12 36.10 -3.29
CA LYS A 106 28.42 36.86 -3.35
C LYS A 106 29.57 35.87 -3.61
N GLU A 107 30.11 35.74 -4.82
CA GLU A 107 31.13 36.63 -5.42
C GLU A 107 32.33 36.93 -4.49
N LYS A 108 33.49 36.31 -4.75
CA LYS A 108 34.70 37.01 -5.24
C LYS A 108 35.97 36.14 -5.29
N ARG A 109 36.55 36.16 -6.51
CA ARG A 109 37.98 36.38 -6.87
C ARG A 109 39.00 35.24 -6.78
N ALA A 110 39.46 34.91 -7.98
CA ALA A 110 40.74 34.32 -8.35
C ALA A 110 41.98 35.01 -7.75
N LYS A 111 43.00 34.20 -7.47
CA LYS A 111 44.45 34.42 -7.72
C LYS A 111 45.06 33.00 -7.84
N SER A 112 45.41 32.48 -9.02
CA SER A 112 46.68 32.74 -9.72
C SER A 112 47.85 32.95 -8.76
N ASN A 113 48.72 31.94 -8.63
CA ASN A 113 50.13 32.16 -8.93
C ASN A 113 50.84 30.86 -9.32
N ARG A 114 51.54 30.99 -10.45
CA ARG A 114 52.46 30.07 -11.11
C ARG A 114 53.81 30.07 -10.38
N LEU A 115 54.49 28.93 -10.50
CA LEU A 115 55.94 28.74 -10.72
C LEU A 115 56.92 29.22 -9.63
N GLY A 116 57.60 28.22 -9.07
CA GLY A 116 59.02 28.22 -8.71
C GLY A 116 59.54 26.82 -8.96
#